data_AF-A0A1I6VV40-F1
#
_entry.id   AF-A0A1I6VV40-F1
#
_cell.length_a   1.000
_cell.length_b   1.000
_cell.length_c   1.000
_cell.angle_alpha   90.00
_cell.angle_beta   90.00
_cell.angle_gamma   90.00
#
_symmetry.space_group_name_H-M   'P 1'
#
loop_
_entity.id
_entity.type
_entity.pdbx_description
1 polymer ?
#
loop_
_entity_poly.entity_id
_entity_poly.type
_entity_poly.pdbx_seq_one_letter_code
_entity_poly.pdbx_strand_id
1 'polypeptide(L)'
;MEAPPGYSAIVRNPPNLPITENMIGYEGIIRADTWLGPLLTNIRILRTDTVVSLRRNMPVFFVQLIRSEDLSRDIHANMTIETGIEAFRDPDWSKFSEVMLKSGNARGAYARKTRRAQASS
;
A
#
# COMPACT_ATOMS: atom_id res chain seq x y z
N MET A 1 -14.22 -10.89 2.26
CA MET A 1 -13.37 -10.04 3.12
C MET A 1 -14.34 -9.30 4.02
N GLU A 2 -14.18 -9.36 5.33
CA GLU A 2 -15.06 -8.65 6.26
C GLU A 2 -14.33 -7.38 6.72
N ALA A 3 -14.61 -6.26 6.04
CA ALA A 3 -14.07 -4.97 6.43
C ALA A 3 -15.04 -4.28 7.40
N PRO A 4 -14.53 -3.47 8.35
CA PRO A 4 -15.40 -2.70 9.23
C PRO A 4 -16.30 -1.74 8.44
N PRO A 5 -17.49 -1.38 8.97
CA PRO A 5 -18.35 -0.38 8.34
C PRO A 5 -17.61 0.92 8.02
N GLY A 6 -17.88 1.49 6.84
CA GLY A 6 -17.26 2.73 6.40
C GLY A 6 -15.86 2.57 5.80
N TYR A 7 -15.41 1.34 5.50
CA TYR A 7 -14.12 1.10 4.85
C TYR A 7 -14.28 0.64 3.39
N SER A 8 -13.34 1.10 2.57
CA SER A 8 -13.09 0.62 1.22
C SER A 8 -11.71 -0.02 1.13
N ALA A 9 -11.49 -0.87 0.13
CA ALA A 9 -10.23 -1.52 -0.14
C ALA A 9 -9.67 -1.03 -1.48
N ILE A 10 -8.46 -0.48 -1.47
CA ILE A 10 -7.64 -0.29 -2.67
C ILE A 10 -6.95 -1.61 -2.98
N VAL A 11 -7.17 -2.14 -4.17
CA VAL A 11 -6.44 -3.29 -4.73
C VAL A 11 -5.47 -2.76 -5.79
N ARG A 12 -4.17 -2.98 -5.60
CA ARG A 12 -3.10 -2.44 -6.46
C ARG A 12 -1.94 -3.40 -6.62
N ASN A 13 -1.00 -3.09 -7.51
CA ASN A 13 0.26 -3.84 -7.59
C ASN A 13 1.05 -3.71 -6.27
N PRO A 14 1.78 -4.77 -5.84
CA PRO A 14 2.59 -4.70 -4.62
C PRO A 14 3.67 -3.62 -4.74
N PRO A 15 3.71 -2.63 -3.82
CA PRO A 15 4.56 -1.44 -3.98
C PRO A 15 6.06 -1.75 -3.95
N ASN A 16 6.46 -2.85 -3.31
CA ASN A 16 7.86 -3.24 -3.12
C ASN A 16 8.30 -4.41 -4.03
N LEU A 17 7.48 -4.78 -5.03
CA LEU A 17 7.86 -5.80 -6.00
C LEU A 17 8.10 -5.18 -7.38
N PRO A 18 9.05 -5.73 -8.15
CA PRO A 18 9.22 -5.35 -9.55
C PRO A 18 7.92 -5.54 -10.31
N ILE A 19 7.56 -4.54 -11.12
CA ILE A 19 6.45 -4.65 -12.06
C ILE A 19 6.79 -5.77 -13.05
N THR A 20 5.85 -6.69 -13.28
CA THR A 20 6.04 -7.77 -14.23
C THR A 20 6.05 -7.21 -15.66
N GLU A 21 7.10 -7.44 -16.45
CA GLU A 21 7.26 -6.77 -17.76
C GLU A 21 6.14 -7.06 -18.77
N ASN A 22 5.42 -8.17 -18.58
CA ASN A 22 4.44 -8.66 -19.55
C ASN A 22 2.99 -8.43 -19.10
N MET A 23 2.78 -7.80 -17.95
CA MET A 23 1.47 -7.61 -17.34
C MET A 23 1.44 -6.41 -16.40
N ILE A 24 0.37 -5.62 -16.47
CA ILE A 24 0.11 -4.57 -15.49
C ILE A 24 -1.24 -4.80 -14.81
N GLY A 25 -1.24 -4.82 -13.48
CA GLY A 25 -2.47 -4.74 -12.69
C GLY A 25 -2.92 -3.29 -12.59
N TYR A 26 -4.19 -3.03 -12.86
CA TYR A 26 -4.82 -1.74 -12.62
C TYR A 26 -5.23 -1.60 -11.16
N GLU A 27 -5.13 -0.37 -10.66
CA GLU A 27 -5.66 -0.04 -9.35
C GLU A 27 -7.19 -0.01 -9.40
N GLY A 28 -7.81 -0.54 -8.36
CA GLY A 28 -9.25 -0.55 -8.19
C GLY A 28 -9.64 -0.29 -6.74
N ILE A 29 -10.82 0.29 -6.56
CA ILE A 29 -11.41 0.51 -5.24
C ILE A 29 -12.66 -0.36 -5.12
N ILE A 30 -12.74 -1.11 -4.04
CA ILE A 30 -13.89 -1.95 -3.71
C ILE A 30 -14.49 -1.44 -2.41
N ARG A 31 -15.81 -1.21 -2.37
CA ARG A 31 -16.52 -0.85 -1.15
C ARG A 31 -16.61 -2.09 -0.24
N ALA A 32 -15.60 -2.26 0.60
CA ALA A 32 -15.30 -3.50 1.29
C ALA A 32 -16.27 -3.82 2.44
N ASP A 33 -16.95 -2.83 2.99
CA ASP A 33 -18.00 -2.99 4.02
C ASP A 33 -19.31 -3.56 3.47
N THR A 34 -19.52 -3.53 2.14
CA THR A 34 -20.74 -4.04 1.49
C THR A 34 -20.47 -5.16 0.49
N TRP A 35 -19.23 -5.33 0.04
CA TRP A 35 -18.87 -6.31 -0.97
C TRP A 35 -18.59 -7.69 -0.37
N LEU A 36 -19.48 -8.64 -0.66
CA LEU A 36 -19.39 -10.01 -0.16
C LEU A 36 -18.61 -10.97 -1.09
N GLY A 37 -18.16 -10.48 -2.25
CA GLY A 37 -17.46 -11.28 -3.26
C GLY A 37 -15.95 -11.43 -3.03
N PRO A 38 -15.26 -12.16 -3.93
CA PRO A 38 -13.81 -12.18 -3.96
C PRO A 38 -13.25 -10.79 -4.31
N LEU A 39 -11.98 -10.56 -3.97
CA LEU A 39 -11.28 -9.39 -4.49
C LEU A 39 -11.03 -9.55 -5.98
N LEU A 40 -11.29 -8.48 -6.72
CA LEU A 40 -11.16 -8.42 -8.16
C LEU A 40 -10.06 -7.41 -8.50
N THR A 41 -9.29 -7.69 -9.53
CA THR A 41 -8.42 -6.68 -10.14
C THR A 41 -8.41 -6.86 -11.65
N ASN A 42 -8.37 -5.75 -12.37
CA ASN A 42 -8.24 -5.76 -13.81
C ASN A 42 -6.77 -5.88 -14.17
N ILE A 43 -6.47 -6.81 -15.07
CA ILE A 43 -5.13 -7.07 -15.53
C ILE A 43 -5.07 -6.80 -17.02
N ARG A 44 -4.07 -6.02 -17.45
CA ARG A 44 -3.74 -5.86 -18.86
C ARG A 44 -2.48 -6.66 -19.19
N ILE A 45 -2.61 -7.52 -20.19
CA ILE A 45 -1.49 -8.24 -20.79
C ILE A 45 -0.79 -7.30 -21.77
N LEU A 46 0.54 -7.18 -21.66
CA LEU A 46 1.35 -6.25 -22.45
C LEU A 46 2.02 -6.92 -23.65
N ARG A 47 2.24 -8.25 -23.59
CA ARG A 47 2.83 -9.06 -24.67
C ARG A 47 2.05 -10.35 -24.84
N THR A 48 1.70 -10.71 -26.07
CA THR A 48 0.85 -11.88 -26.38
C THR A 48 1.64 -13.14 -26.71
N ASP A 49 2.94 -13.00 -26.98
CA ASP A 49 3.87 -14.08 -27.31
C ASP A 49 4.62 -14.63 -26.09
N THR A 50 4.43 -14.03 -24.92
CA THR A 50 5.15 -14.36 -23.69
C THR A 50 4.17 -14.80 -22.59
N VAL A 51 4.46 -15.94 -21.95
CA VAL A 51 3.63 -16.48 -20.87
C VAL A 51 3.72 -15.59 -19.62
N VAL A 52 2.57 -15.27 -19.04
CA VAL A 52 2.46 -14.66 -17.71
C VAL A 52 2.35 -15.77 -16.66
N SER A 53 3.34 -15.86 -15.76
CA SER A 53 3.38 -16.87 -14.70
C SER A 53 3.02 -16.26 -13.35
N LEU A 54 1.84 -16.62 -12.84
CA LEU A 54 1.42 -16.30 -11.47
C LEU A 54 1.80 -17.46 -10.55
N ARG A 55 2.67 -17.19 -9.57
CA ARG A 55 3.16 -18.22 -8.63
C ARG A 55 2.36 -18.18 -7.34
N ARG A 56 1.99 -19.35 -6.82
CA ARG A 56 1.20 -19.50 -5.57
C ARG A 56 1.77 -18.72 -4.37
N ASN A 57 3.09 -18.65 -4.26
CA ASN A 57 3.79 -18.03 -3.12
C ASN A 57 4.32 -16.61 -3.42
N MET A 58 3.86 -15.99 -4.50
CA MET A 58 4.19 -14.60 -4.84
C MET A 58 2.90 -13.76 -4.83
N PRO A 59 2.88 -12.62 -4.12
CA PRO A 59 1.69 -11.78 -4.10
C PRO A 59 1.49 -11.14 -5.47
N VAL A 60 0.27 -11.28 -6.01
CA VAL A 60 -0.11 -10.68 -7.30
C VAL A 60 -0.62 -9.25 -7.12
N PHE A 61 -1.23 -8.97 -5.96
CA PHE A 61 -1.78 -7.67 -5.61
C PHE A 61 -1.57 -7.39 -4.11
N PHE A 62 -1.65 -6.12 -3.77
CA PHE A 62 -1.63 -5.57 -2.42
C PHE A 62 -2.98 -4.92 -2.14
N VAL A 63 -3.48 -5.12 -0.92
CA VAL A 63 -4.77 -4.59 -0.47
C VAL A 63 -4.52 -3.61 0.66
N GLN A 64 -4.99 -2.38 0.47
CA GLN A 64 -4.94 -1.33 1.48
C GLN A 64 -6.36 -0.91 1.85
N LEU A 65 -6.71 -1.02 3.13
CA LEU A 65 -7.95 -0.47 3.64
C LEU A 65 -7.83 1.05 3.79
N ILE A 66 -8.88 1.75 3.38
CA ILE A 66 -9.03 3.20 3.47
C ILE A 66 -10.43 3.53 3.98
N ARG A 67 -10.61 4.72 4.54
CA ARG A 67 -11.94 5.18 4.94
C ARG A 67 -12.72 5.54 3.68
N SER A 68 -13.96 5.08 3.59
CA SER A 68 -14.82 5.39 2.45
C SER A 68 -15.12 6.89 2.35
N GLU A 69 -15.07 7.62 3.48
CA GLU A 69 -15.24 9.07 3.51
C GLU A 69 -14.12 9.83 2.78
N ASP A 70 -12.89 9.30 2.79
CA ASP A 70 -11.73 9.87 2.08
C ASP A 70 -11.91 9.84 0.56
N LEU A 71 -12.86 9.06 0.05
CA LEU A 71 -13.23 8.98 -1.37
C LEU A 71 -14.39 9.92 -1.74
N SER A 72 -14.95 10.63 -0.76
CA SER A 72 -16.08 11.51 -1.00
C SER A 72 -15.67 12.71 -1.84
N ARG A 73 -16.56 13.13 -2.75
CA ARG A 73 -16.36 14.33 -3.55
C ARG A 73 -16.15 15.56 -2.67
N ASP A 74 -16.86 15.63 -1.55
CA ASP A 74 -16.82 16.79 -0.65
C ASP A 74 -15.43 16.96 -0.02
N ILE A 75 -14.78 15.87 0.40
CA ILE A 75 -13.39 15.95 0.89
C ILE A 75 -12.46 16.42 -0.23
N HIS A 76 -12.60 15.88 -1.45
CA HIS A 76 -11.73 16.24 -2.57
C HIS A 76 -11.96 17.68 -3.06
N ALA A 77 -13.20 18.16 -3.01
CA ALA A 77 -13.56 19.51 -3.41
C ALA A 77 -13.11 20.58 -2.41
N ASN A 78 -12.97 20.23 -1.14
CA ASN A 78 -12.57 21.15 -0.06
C ASN A 78 -11.11 20.98 0.37
N MET A 79 -10.31 20.25 -0.40
CA MET A 79 -8.89 20.06 -0.09
C MET A 79 -8.11 21.36 -0.34
N THR A 80 -7.39 21.83 0.69
CA THR A 80 -6.44 22.93 0.55
C THR A 80 -5.07 22.36 0.20
N ILE A 81 -4.49 22.83 -0.90
CA ILE A 81 -3.12 22.49 -1.29
C ILE A 81 -2.24 23.65 -0.87
N GLU A 82 -1.44 23.42 0.16
CA GLU A 82 -0.36 24.33 0.53
C GLU A 82 0.91 23.97 -0.25
N THR A 83 1.64 24.98 -0.71
CA THR A 83 2.89 24.80 -1.46
C THR A 83 4.09 25.18 -0.61
N GLY A 84 5.18 24.42 -0.74
CA GLY A 84 6.41 24.67 0.00
C GLY A 84 6.44 23.99 1.38
N ILE A 85 7.65 23.82 1.89
CA ILE A 85 7.91 23.21 3.20
C ILE A 85 7.54 24.17 4.35
N GLU A 86 7.47 25.45 4.04
CA GLU A 86 7.18 26.57 4.93
C GLU A 86 5.73 26.56 5.43
N ALA A 87 4.83 25.88 4.72
CA ALA A 87 3.44 25.72 5.13
C ALA A 87 3.27 24.68 6.25
N PHE A 88 4.25 23.81 6.48
CA PHE A 88 4.23 22.84 7.57
C PHE A 88 4.47 23.56 8.89
N ARG A 89 3.53 23.42 9.82
CA ARG A 89 3.58 24.08 11.12
C ARG A 89 4.27 23.17 12.15
N ASP A 90 4.68 23.73 13.28
CA ASP A 90 5.33 22.97 14.36
C ASP A 90 4.61 21.67 14.77
N PRO A 91 3.26 21.60 14.81
CA PRO A 91 2.56 20.35 15.08
C PRO A 91 2.79 19.26 14.02
N ASP A 92 2.95 19.62 12.75
CA ASP A 92 3.20 18.68 11.65
C ASP A 92 4.61 18.07 11.79
N TRP A 93 5.58 18.91 12.13
CA TRP A 93 6.97 18.49 12.41
C TRP A 93 7.07 17.62 13.66
N SER A 94 6.28 17.90 14.70
CA SER A 94 6.31 17.13 15.94
C SER A 94 5.95 15.65 15.73
N LYS A 95 4.93 15.37 14.90
CA LYS A 95 4.55 14.00 14.52
C LYS A 95 5.61 13.32 13.67
N PHE A 96 6.20 14.05 12.72
CA PHE A 96 7.29 13.54 11.91
C PHE A 96 8.47 13.12 12.79
N SER A 97 8.89 13.98 13.72
CA SER A 97 9.94 13.69 14.69
C SER A 97 9.59 12.48 15.55
N GLU A 98 8.35 12.37 16.03
CA GLU A 98 7.89 11.22 16.81
C GLU A 98 8.06 9.90 16.05
N VAL A 99 7.61 9.83 14.80
CA VAL A 99 7.66 8.60 13.99
C VAL A 99 9.08 8.26 13.56
N MET A 100 9.84 9.25 13.07
CA MET A 100 11.18 9.04 12.53
C MET A 100 12.20 8.76 13.63
N LEU A 101 12.06 9.37 14.82
CA LEU A 101 12.99 9.14 15.92
C LEU A 101 12.65 7.87 16.72
N LYS A 102 11.37 7.47 16.81
CA LYS A 102 11.00 6.17 17.42
C LYS A 102 11.39 4.96 16.56
N SER A 103 11.45 5.11 15.23
CA SER A 103 11.88 4.02 14.32
C SER A 103 13.41 3.84 14.23
N GLY A 104 14.18 4.66 14.99
CA GLY A 104 15.61 4.54 15.17
C GLY A 104 16.02 3.28 15.95
N ASN A 105 15.72 2.09 15.42
CA ASN A 105 16.46 0.90 15.78
C ASN A 105 17.95 1.19 15.56
N ALA A 106 18.78 0.99 16.58
CA ALA A 106 20.23 1.16 16.48
C ALA A 106 20.73 0.58 15.15
N ARG A 107 21.42 1.40 14.34
CA ARG A 107 21.92 1.01 13.02
C ARG A 107 22.46 -0.42 13.05
N GLY A 108 21.91 -1.30 12.22
CA GLY A 108 22.31 -2.72 12.17
C GLY A 108 21.49 -3.68 13.05
N ALA A 109 20.45 -3.25 13.76
CA ALA A 109 19.58 -4.15 14.52
C ALA A 109 18.91 -5.23 13.64
N TYR A 110 18.48 -4.86 12.44
CA TYR A 110 17.95 -5.80 11.45
C TYR A 110 19.02 -6.80 10.99
N ALA A 111 20.23 -6.32 10.65
CA ALA A 111 21.35 -7.16 10.26
C ALA A 111 21.82 -8.12 11.37
N ARG A 112 21.73 -7.70 12.65
CA ARG A 112 22.00 -8.57 13.80
C ARG A 112 20.91 -9.63 13.97
N LYS A 113 19.64 -9.28 13.81
CA LYS A 113 18.52 -10.24 13.88
C LYS A 113 18.61 -11.29 12.77
N THR A 114 18.90 -10.90 11.53
CA THR A 114 19.05 -11.83 10.40
C THR A 114 20.24 -12.77 10.58
N ARG A 115 21.41 -12.27 11.01
CA ARG A 115 22.57 -13.13 11.33
C ARG A 115 22.28 -14.13 12.45
N ARG A 116 21.53 -13.70 13.48
CA ARG A 116 21.18 -14.58 14.62
C ARG A 116 20.20 -15.67 14.22
N ALA A 117 19.24 -15.37 13.33
CA ALA A 117 18.32 -16.35 12.77
C ALA A 117 19.04 -17.38 11.89
N GLN A 118 20.03 -16.96 11.09
CA GLN A 118 20.85 -17.86 10.27
C GLN A 118 21.78 -18.76 11.09
N ALA A 119 22.21 -18.33 12.27
CA ALA A 119 23.04 -19.13 13.18
C ALA A 119 22.24 -20.15 14.02
N SER A 120 20.91 -20.15 13.92
CA SER A 120 19.99 -21.01 14.69
C SER A 120 19.26 -22.04 13.82
N SER A 121 19.62 -22.15 12.53
CA SER A 121 19.29 -23.24 11.60
C SER A 121 20.55 -24.02 11.27
#